data_AF-A0A6G7BVS8-F1
#
_entry.id   AF-A0A6G7BVS8-F1
#
_cell.length_a   1.000
_cell.length_b   1.000
_cell.length_c   1.000
_cell.angle_alpha   90.00
_cell.angle_beta   90.00
_cell.angle_gamma   90.00
#
_symmetry.space_group_name_H-M   'P 1'
#
loop_
_entity.id
_entity.type
_entity.pdbx_description
1 polymer ?
#
loop_
_entity_poly.entity_id
_entity_poly.type
_entity_poly.pdbx_seq_one_letter_code
_entity_poly.pdbx_strand_id
1 'polypeptide(L)'
;MEKIRTFQQYELNKIRKNVKDSGLQFEKFGRSSNIMDYSDREINEMILGIYKDSKHLLVDGDYFIDVSTVQKASCILTDISYSRRIKPDKTSPIKLKDIRNFYIEDYFVETSEKFSNSYQHRITGYLKKIGGISLGKGKYSHFYSIPNDFKTFYKGIPLDLFYPIQHYINSLFFADDYHVATFEVVGNLTIIDE
;
A
#
# COMPACT_ATOMS: atom_id res chain seq x y z
N MET A 1 -0.32 -16.42 -1.00
CA MET A 1 0.56 -16.36 0.18
C MET A 1 1.12 -14.95 0.26
N GLU A 2 0.63 -14.16 1.21
CA GLU A 2 1.00 -12.75 1.40
C GLU A 2 2.51 -12.64 1.62
N LYS A 3 3.21 -11.87 0.77
CA LYS A 3 4.63 -11.58 0.96
C LYS A 3 4.76 -10.12 1.39
N ILE A 4 4.39 -9.83 2.63
CA ILE A 4 4.90 -8.61 3.28
C ILE A 4 6.37 -8.82 3.65
N ARG A 5 7.13 -7.74 3.72
CA ARG A 5 8.53 -7.77 4.15
C ARG A 5 8.67 -8.50 5.49
N THR A 6 9.63 -9.42 5.57
CA THR A 6 9.94 -10.18 6.79
C THR A 6 11.27 -9.76 7.39
N PHE A 7 11.32 -9.62 8.71
CA PHE A 7 12.55 -9.39 9.47
C PHE A 7 13.16 -10.73 9.93
N GLN A 8 14.48 -10.76 10.11
CA GLN A 8 15.19 -11.94 10.57
C GLN A 8 14.99 -12.15 12.07
N GLN A 9 15.14 -13.39 12.55
CA GLN A 9 14.93 -13.74 13.96
C GLN A 9 15.73 -12.88 14.93
N TYR A 10 16.97 -12.55 14.59
CA TYR A 10 17.83 -11.75 15.47
C TYR A 10 17.30 -10.30 15.61
N GLU A 11 16.69 -9.74 14.57
CA GLU A 11 16.08 -8.41 14.58
C GLU A 11 14.85 -8.40 15.50
N LEU A 12 14.00 -9.42 15.38
CA LEU A 12 12.82 -9.60 16.24
C LEU A 12 13.21 -9.79 17.71
N ASN A 13 14.23 -10.60 17.96
CA ASN A 13 14.76 -10.81 19.32
C ASN A 13 15.35 -9.52 19.91
N LYS A 14 15.97 -8.66 19.09
CA LYS A 14 16.49 -7.36 19.54
C LYS A 14 15.34 -6.45 20.00
N ILE A 15 14.21 -6.47 19.30
CA ILE A 15 13.00 -5.71 19.67
C ILE A 15 12.44 -6.21 21.00
N ARG A 16 12.28 -7.53 21.16
CA ARG A 16 11.80 -8.12 22.43
C ARG A 16 12.69 -7.74 23.63
N LYS A 17 14.00 -7.61 23.41
CA LYS A 17 14.95 -7.21 24.46
C LYS A 17 14.95 -5.71 24.76
N ASN A 18 14.65 -4.87 23.77
CA ASN A 18 14.72 -3.40 23.87
C ASN A 18 13.37 -2.76 23.49
N VAL A 19 12.30 -3.21 24.14
CA VAL A 19 10.92 -2.86 23.81
C VAL A 19 10.68 -1.36 23.85
N LYS A 20 11.20 -0.68 24.88
CA LYS A 20 11.03 0.76 25.07
C LYS A 20 11.60 1.60 23.92
N ASP A 21 12.65 1.10 23.26
CA ASP A 21 13.33 1.79 22.16
C ASP A 21 12.81 1.35 20.79
N SER A 22 11.87 0.40 20.74
CA SER A 22 11.37 -0.17 19.49
C SER A 22 10.38 0.73 18.75
N GLY A 23 9.76 1.69 19.45
CA GLY A 23 8.69 2.54 18.91
C GLY A 23 7.36 1.82 18.68
N LEU A 24 7.26 0.52 19.01
CA LEU A 24 6.02 -0.25 18.86
C LEU A 24 4.95 0.23 19.84
N GLN A 25 3.72 0.33 19.36
CA GLN A 25 2.53 0.82 20.09
C GLN A 25 1.60 -0.34 20.51
N PHE A 26 2.16 -1.51 20.82
CA PHE A 26 1.40 -2.72 21.16
C PHE A 26 0.61 -2.58 22.47
N GLU A 27 1.07 -1.78 23.42
CA GLU A 27 0.31 -1.46 24.64
C GLU A 27 -0.99 -0.72 24.35
N LYS A 28 -1.02 0.09 23.27
CA LYS A 28 -2.19 0.89 22.87
C LYS A 28 -3.08 0.16 21.86
N PHE A 29 -2.47 -0.48 20.87
CA PHE A 29 -3.18 -1.01 19.69
C PHE A 29 -3.10 -2.53 19.56
N GLY A 30 -2.38 -3.22 20.45
CA GLY A 30 -2.27 -4.66 20.43
C GLY A 30 -3.17 -5.33 21.48
N ARG A 31 -3.32 -6.65 21.36
CA ARG A 31 -4.10 -7.48 22.32
C ARG A 31 -3.50 -7.68 23.72
N SER A 32 -2.25 -7.29 23.96
CA SER A 32 -1.55 -7.48 25.24
C SER A 32 -0.56 -6.34 25.48
N SER A 33 -0.36 -5.97 26.74
CA SER A 33 0.69 -5.04 27.16
C SER A 33 2.07 -5.71 27.33
N ASN A 34 2.21 -7.01 27.00
CA ASN A 34 3.47 -7.74 27.06
C ASN A 34 3.91 -8.18 25.67
N ILE A 35 5.05 -7.66 25.20
CA ILE A 35 5.61 -8.00 23.87
C ILE A 35 5.86 -9.51 23.70
N MET A 36 6.09 -10.23 24.81
CA MET A 36 6.40 -11.67 24.78
C MET A 36 5.18 -12.51 24.39
N ASP A 37 3.97 -11.97 24.51
CA ASP A 37 2.75 -12.67 24.18
C ASP A 37 2.51 -12.72 22.66
N TYR A 38 3.22 -11.90 21.90
CA TYR A 38 3.11 -11.82 20.44
C TYR A 38 4.02 -12.81 19.75
N SER A 39 3.51 -13.40 18.66
CA SER A 39 4.29 -14.19 17.71
C SER A 39 5.23 -13.31 16.90
N ASP A 40 6.22 -13.95 16.27
CA ASP A 40 7.17 -13.27 15.39
C ASP A 40 6.48 -12.61 14.18
N ARG A 41 5.38 -13.21 13.69
CA ARG A 41 4.55 -12.62 12.64
C ARG A 41 3.87 -11.33 13.12
N GLU A 42 3.27 -11.34 14.31
CA GLU A 42 2.63 -10.14 14.86
C GLU A 42 3.65 -9.03 15.10
N ILE A 43 4.83 -9.35 15.64
CA ILE A 43 5.90 -8.34 15.80
C ILE A 43 6.35 -7.81 14.44
N ASN A 44 6.51 -8.68 13.43
CA ASN A 44 6.85 -8.28 12.07
C ASN A 44 5.84 -7.27 11.50
N GLU A 45 4.55 -7.55 11.66
CA GLU A 45 3.45 -6.66 11.27
C GLU A 45 3.50 -5.33 12.03
N MET A 46 3.73 -5.35 13.34
CA MET A 46 3.86 -4.14 14.16
C MET A 46 5.04 -3.26 13.75
N ILE A 47 6.20 -3.85 13.43
CA ILE A 47 7.35 -3.11 12.89
C ILE A 47 6.96 -2.39 11.59
N LEU A 48 6.12 -3.03 10.77
CA LEU A 48 5.59 -2.47 9.55
C LEU A 48 4.46 -1.44 9.78
N GLY A 49 4.01 -1.25 11.02
CA GLY A 49 2.96 -0.30 11.38
C GLY A 49 1.55 -0.89 11.34
N ILE A 50 1.42 -2.22 11.32
CA ILE A 50 0.16 -2.95 11.15
C ILE A 50 -0.27 -3.51 12.50
N TYR A 51 -1.45 -3.08 12.99
CA TYR A 51 -2.06 -3.59 14.21
C TYR A 51 -3.44 -4.17 13.87
N LYS A 52 -3.46 -5.45 13.49
CA LYS A 52 -4.66 -6.12 12.94
C LYS A 52 -5.80 -6.31 13.94
N ASP A 53 -5.47 -6.50 15.22
CA ASP A 53 -6.48 -6.73 16.26
C ASP A 53 -7.36 -5.50 16.46
N SER A 54 -6.73 -4.33 16.52
CA SER A 54 -7.40 -3.04 16.67
C SER A 54 -7.74 -2.37 15.34
N LYS A 55 -7.38 -2.96 14.20
CA LYS A 55 -7.55 -2.36 12.86
C LYS A 55 -6.85 -0.99 12.72
N HIS A 56 -5.67 -0.83 13.31
CA HIS A 56 -4.91 0.41 13.20
C HIS A 56 -3.71 0.29 12.26
N LEU A 57 -3.50 1.34 11.46
CA LEU A 57 -2.38 1.46 10.52
C LEU A 57 -1.58 2.74 10.80
N LEU A 58 -0.26 2.61 10.92
CA LEU A 58 0.66 3.75 10.92
C LEU A 58 0.83 4.26 9.48
N VAL A 59 0.36 5.48 9.23
CA VAL A 59 0.46 6.13 7.92
C VAL A 59 1.69 7.02 7.83
N ASP A 60 1.99 7.55 6.64
CA ASP A 60 3.23 8.28 6.34
C ASP A 60 3.43 9.57 7.16
N GLY A 61 2.38 10.07 7.83
CA GLY A 61 2.46 11.24 8.71
C GLY A 61 2.83 10.93 10.15
N ASP A 62 3.30 9.70 10.44
CA ASP A 62 3.69 9.23 11.78
C ASP A 62 2.56 9.24 12.81
N TYR A 63 1.32 8.98 12.36
CA TYR A 63 0.16 8.75 13.21
C TYR A 63 -0.62 7.52 12.77
N PHE A 64 -1.50 7.04 13.65
CA PHE A 64 -2.35 5.89 13.39
C PHE A 64 -3.74 6.33 12.93
N ILE A 65 -4.29 5.59 11.97
CA ILE A 65 -5.69 5.66 11.57
C ILE A 65 -6.38 4.33 11.90
N ASP A 66 -7.67 4.38 12.18
CA ASP A 66 -8.52 3.19 12.20
C ASP A 66 -8.93 2.86 10.76
N VAL A 67 -8.41 1.76 10.22
CA VAL A 67 -8.69 1.36 8.84
C VAL A 67 -10.12 0.89 8.62
N SER A 68 -10.87 0.55 9.70
CA SER A 68 -12.29 0.20 9.58
C SER A 68 -13.17 1.39 9.17
N THR A 69 -12.66 2.60 9.35
CA THR A 69 -13.33 3.84 8.93
C THR A 69 -12.99 4.26 7.49
N VAL A 70 -12.12 3.52 6.80
CA VAL A 70 -11.71 3.84 5.41
C VAL A 70 -12.87 3.56 4.45
N GLN A 71 -13.27 4.59 3.69
CA GLN A 71 -14.38 4.52 2.74
C GLN A 71 -13.90 4.39 1.29
N LYS A 72 -12.69 4.90 1.01
CA LYS A 72 -12.15 5.01 -0.34
C LYS A 72 -10.62 4.98 -0.29
N ALA A 73 -10.03 4.51 -1.39
CA ALA A 73 -8.61 4.66 -1.65
C ALA A 73 -8.38 5.34 -3.00
N SER A 74 -7.18 5.89 -3.20
CA SER A 74 -6.80 6.48 -4.48
C SER A 74 -5.30 6.43 -4.70
N CYS A 75 -4.89 6.63 -5.95
CA CYS A 75 -3.50 6.89 -6.29
C CYS A 75 -3.36 8.00 -7.33
N ILE A 76 -2.20 8.65 -7.35
CA ILE A 76 -1.84 9.66 -8.35
C ILE A 76 -0.96 8.98 -9.42
N LEU A 77 -1.54 8.67 -10.58
CA LEU A 77 -0.86 8.09 -11.72
C LEU A 77 -0.21 9.20 -12.57
N THR A 78 1.12 9.19 -12.62
CA THR A 78 1.91 10.26 -13.26
C THR A 78 2.37 9.88 -14.67
N ASP A 79 2.88 8.67 -14.87
CA ASP A 79 3.40 8.21 -16.16
C ASP A 79 3.29 6.68 -16.29
N ILE A 80 3.63 6.16 -17.45
CA ILE A 80 3.73 4.73 -17.75
C ILE A 80 5.00 4.42 -18.54
N SER A 81 5.42 3.16 -18.50
CA SER A 81 6.41 2.62 -19.45
C SER A 81 5.75 1.60 -20.35
N TYR A 82 6.24 1.48 -21.58
CA TYR A 82 5.72 0.52 -22.56
C TYR A 82 6.53 -0.78 -22.55
N SER A 83 5.84 -1.90 -22.82
CA SER A 83 6.43 -3.23 -22.94
C SER A 83 7.19 -3.41 -24.26
N ARG A 84 6.73 -2.73 -25.32
CA ARG A 84 7.36 -2.72 -26.65
C ARG A 84 8.26 -1.49 -26.80
N ARG A 85 9.32 -1.61 -27.63
CA ARG A 85 10.20 -0.47 -27.99
C ARG A 85 9.48 0.63 -28.78
N ILE A 86 8.30 0.33 -29.33
CA ILE A 86 7.49 1.28 -30.08
C ILE A 86 6.62 2.03 -29.08
N LYS A 87 6.87 3.32 -28.92
CA LYS A 87 5.93 4.21 -28.24
C LYS A 87 4.78 4.48 -29.21
N PRO A 88 3.53 4.27 -28.81
CA PRO A 88 2.38 4.74 -29.58
C PRO A 88 2.53 6.23 -29.87
N ASP A 89 1.93 6.70 -30.97
CA ASP A 89 1.77 8.13 -31.19
C ASP A 89 1.11 8.76 -29.95
N LYS A 90 1.53 9.98 -29.57
CA LYS A 90 1.03 10.67 -28.37
C LYS A 90 -0.48 10.94 -28.42
N THR A 91 -1.07 10.89 -29.61
CA THR A 91 -2.49 11.08 -29.89
C THR A 91 -3.29 9.78 -29.80
N SER A 92 -2.63 8.62 -29.83
CA SER A 92 -3.28 7.33 -29.76
C SER A 92 -3.69 7.00 -28.33
N PRO A 93 -4.86 6.38 -28.12
CA PRO A 93 -5.23 5.85 -26.82
C PRO A 93 -4.18 4.88 -26.28
N ILE A 94 -3.94 4.94 -24.97
CA ILE A 94 -2.97 4.06 -24.31
C ILE A 94 -3.65 2.73 -24.05
N LYS A 95 -3.21 1.67 -24.73
CA LYS A 95 -3.72 0.32 -24.50
C LYS A 95 -3.09 -0.28 -23.26
N LEU A 96 -3.91 -0.82 -22.36
CA LEU A 96 -3.46 -1.46 -21.13
C LEU A 96 -2.44 -2.57 -21.42
N LYS A 97 -2.66 -3.38 -22.46
CA LYS A 97 -1.76 -4.48 -22.85
C LYS A 97 -0.34 -4.04 -23.24
N ASP A 98 -0.19 -2.79 -23.68
CA ASP A 98 1.09 -2.23 -24.10
C ASP A 98 1.88 -1.63 -22.93
N ILE A 99 1.24 -1.41 -21.77
CA ILE A 99 1.90 -0.90 -20.56
C ILE A 99 2.73 -2.00 -19.91
N ARG A 100 3.95 -1.65 -19.49
CA ARG A 100 4.86 -2.49 -18.70
C ARG A 100 4.80 -2.16 -17.22
N ASN A 101 4.90 -0.88 -16.87
CA ASN A 101 4.78 -0.42 -15.49
C ASN A 101 3.98 0.88 -15.45
N PHE A 102 3.25 1.05 -14.37
CA PHE A 102 2.66 2.30 -13.93
C PHE A 102 3.63 3.04 -13.01
N TYR A 103 3.69 4.37 -13.14
CA TYR A 103 4.47 5.22 -12.26
C TYR A 103 3.56 6.11 -11.43
N ILE A 104 3.63 5.94 -10.11
CA ILE A 104 2.74 6.54 -9.13
C ILE A 104 3.52 7.54 -8.29
N GLU A 105 2.94 8.72 -8.09
CA GLU A 105 3.46 9.70 -7.13
C GLU A 105 3.10 9.27 -5.72
N ASP A 106 1.82 9.13 -5.41
CA ASP A 106 1.35 8.77 -4.08
C ASP A 106 0.08 7.91 -4.07
N TYR A 107 -0.12 7.20 -2.96
CA TYR A 107 -1.32 6.47 -2.58
C TYR A 107 -1.97 7.09 -1.35
N PHE A 108 -3.29 7.11 -1.33
CA PHE A 108 -4.09 7.64 -0.23
C PHE A 108 -5.22 6.69 0.15
N VAL A 109 -5.63 6.80 1.42
CA VAL A 109 -6.92 6.32 1.91
C VAL A 109 -7.70 7.48 2.50
N GLU A 110 -9.01 7.46 2.33
CA GLU A 110 -9.94 8.44 2.86
C GLU A 110 -10.83 7.77 3.91
N THR A 111 -10.86 8.35 5.11
CA THR A 111 -11.63 7.87 6.27
C THR A 111 -12.88 8.72 6.50
N SER A 112 -13.87 8.15 7.17
CA SER A 112 -15.08 8.88 7.59
C SER A 112 -14.84 9.85 8.76
N GLU A 113 -13.71 9.71 9.47
CA GLU A 113 -13.36 10.45 10.67
C GLU A 113 -12.01 11.16 10.52
N LYS A 114 -11.77 12.26 11.23
CA LYS A 114 -10.49 12.95 11.14
C LYS A 114 -9.43 12.29 12.00
N PHE A 115 -8.28 12.01 11.40
CA PHE A 115 -7.04 11.69 12.12
C PHE A 115 -5.99 12.75 11.78
N SER A 116 -5.34 13.30 12.81
CA SER A 116 -4.38 14.40 12.64
C SER A 116 -4.92 15.56 11.78
N ASN A 117 -6.18 15.95 12.03
CA ASN A 117 -6.91 17.00 11.33
C ASN A 117 -7.22 16.78 9.83
N SER A 118 -6.97 15.58 9.28
CA SER A 118 -7.29 15.23 7.89
C SER A 118 -8.23 14.03 7.81
N TYR A 119 -9.01 13.92 6.73
CA TYR A 119 -9.73 12.69 6.34
C TYR A 119 -8.94 11.88 5.30
N GLN A 120 -8.00 12.51 4.59
CA GLN A 120 -7.18 11.87 3.57
C GLN A 120 -5.79 11.61 4.14
N HIS A 121 -5.32 10.38 4.00
CA HIS A 121 -4.08 9.91 4.63
C HIS A 121 -3.19 9.25 3.59
N ARG A 122 -1.96 9.72 3.49
CA ARG A 122 -0.96 9.16 2.57
C ARG A 122 -0.42 7.84 3.12
N ILE A 123 -0.40 6.81 2.29
CA ILE A 123 0.05 5.46 2.64
C ILE A 123 1.17 4.95 1.72
N THR A 124 1.76 5.81 0.90
CA THR A 124 2.79 5.44 -0.08
C THR A 124 4.04 4.86 0.59
N GLY A 125 4.51 5.51 1.65
CA GLY A 125 5.63 5.07 2.47
C GLY A 125 5.35 3.73 3.15
N TYR A 126 4.14 3.55 3.69
CA TYR A 126 3.67 2.25 4.19
C TYR A 126 3.75 1.16 3.11
N LEU A 127 3.10 1.36 1.95
CA LEU A 127 3.08 0.38 0.86
C LEU A 127 4.49 0.05 0.36
N LYS A 128 5.40 1.02 0.32
CA LYS A 128 6.81 0.79 0.01
C LYS A 128 7.49 -0.05 1.09
N LYS A 129 7.29 0.29 2.36
CA LYS A 129 7.94 -0.35 3.52
C LYS A 129 7.60 -1.84 3.60
N ILE A 130 6.35 -2.20 3.34
CA ILE A 130 5.89 -3.59 3.35
C ILE A 130 6.25 -4.36 2.08
N GLY A 131 6.68 -3.68 1.02
CA GLY A 131 7.03 -4.27 -0.28
C GLY A 131 5.86 -4.40 -1.27
N GLY A 132 4.76 -3.68 -1.05
CA GLY A 132 3.60 -3.67 -1.96
C GLY A 132 3.81 -2.82 -3.21
N ILE A 133 4.72 -1.84 -3.15
CA ILE A 133 5.17 -1.05 -4.31
C ILE A 133 6.70 -0.88 -4.28
N SER A 134 7.30 -0.63 -5.44
CA SER A 134 8.75 -0.43 -5.57
C SER A 134 9.08 1.00 -6.00
N LEU A 135 10.32 1.46 -5.79
CA LEU A 135 10.78 2.69 -6.42
C LEU A 135 11.03 2.45 -7.91
N GLY A 136 10.70 3.43 -8.74
CA GLY A 136 11.03 3.41 -10.17
C GLY A 136 12.54 3.45 -10.41
N LYS A 137 12.94 3.13 -11.65
CA LYS A 137 14.35 3.06 -12.07
C LYS A 137 14.64 4.07 -13.17
N GLY A 138 15.90 4.48 -13.30
CA GLY A 138 16.34 5.44 -14.33
C GLY A 138 15.61 6.76 -14.19
N LYS A 139 15.01 7.26 -15.28
CA LYS A 139 14.26 8.53 -15.27
C LYS A 139 13.03 8.55 -14.35
N TYR A 140 12.62 7.40 -13.81
CA TYR A 140 11.48 7.25 -12.91
C TYR A 140 11.88 7.10 -11.44
N SER A 141 13.13 7.39 -11.07
CA SER A 141 13.64 7.22 -9.70
C SER A 141 12.92 8.06 -8.64
N HIS A 142 12.15 9.06 -9.05
CA HIS A 142 11.36 9.92 -8.16
C HIS A 142 9.91 9.44 -7.97
N PHE A 143 9.49 8.41 -8.71
CA PHE A 143 8.14 7.84 -8.62
C PHE A 143 8.20 6.41 -8.09
N TYR A 144 7.06 5.93 -7.61
CA TYR A 144 6.84 4.53 -7.33
C TYR A 144 6.45 3.79 -8.60
N SER A 145 6.71 2.50 -8.65
CA SER A 145 6.54 1.63 -9.81
C SER A 145 5.71 0.43 -9.43
N ILE A 146 4.71 0.13 -10.26
CA ILE A 146 3.90 -1.07 -10.18
C ILE A 146 3.95 -1.76 -11.56
N PRO A 147 4.35 -3.03 -11.64
CA PRO A 147 4.30 -3.77 -12.89
C PRO A 147 2.85 -3.96 -13.34
N ASN A 148 2.62 -3.98 -14.65
CA ASN A 148 1.31 -4.29 -15.24
C ASN A 148 1.26 -5.79 -15.58
N ASP A 149 1.13 -6.61 -14.54
CA ASP A 149 1.19 -8.06 -14.64
C ASP A 149 -0.18 -8.66 -14.97
N PHE A 150 -1.26 -8.11 -14.43
CA PHE A 150 -2.61 -8.62 -14.70
C PHE A 150 -3.13 -8.24 -16.07
N LYS A 151 -2.82 -7.03 -16.55
CA LYS A 151 -3.28 -6.51 -17.85
C LYS A 151 -4.80 -6.60 -18.03
N THR A 152 -5.54 -6.33 -16.96
CA THR A 152 -7.00 -6.34 -16.94
C THR A 152 -7.54 -5.16 -16.14
N PHE A 153 -8.82 -4.87 -16.33
CA PHE A 153 -9.54 -3.85 -15.56
C PHE A 153 -10.38 -4.49 -14.44
N TYR A 154 -10.48 -3.79 -13.32
CA TYR A 154 -11.48 -4.03 -12.27
C TYR A 154 -12.33 -2.76 -12.18
N LYS A 155 -13.64 -2.84 -12.41
CA LYS A 155 -14.55 -1.67 -12.35
C LYS A 155 -14.03 -0.42 -13.10
N GLY A 156 -13.40 -0.61 -14.26
CA GLY A 156 -12.91 0.48 -15.11
C GLY A 156 -11.54 1.06 -14.72
N ILE A 157 -10.86 0.52 -13.70
CA ILE A 157 -9.47 0.85 -13.36
C ILE A 157 -8.51 -0.31 -13.64
N PRO A 158 -7.25 -0.07 -14.05
CA PRO A 158 -6.26 -1.13 -14.16
C PRO A 158 -6.09 -1.87 -12.82
N LEU A 159 -6.27 -3.20 -12.82
CA LEU A 159 -6.30 -4.00 -11.60
C LEU A 159 -5.00 -3.88 -10.80
N ASP A 160 -3.85 -3.83 -11.48
CA ASP A 160 -2.54 -3.67 -10.85
C ASP A 160 -2.45 -2.40 -9.98
N LEU A 161 -3.18 -1.33 -10.30
CA LEU A 161 -3.22 -0.11 -9.48
C LEU A 161 -4.02 -0.26 -8.20
N PHE A 162 -5.04 -1.12 -8.19
CA PHE A 162 -5.85 -1.43 -7.02
C PHE A 162 -5.26 -2.56 -6.17
N TYR A 163 -4.46 -3.43 -6.77
CA TYR A 163 -3.83 -4.59 -6.11
C TYR A 163 -3.16 -4.25 -4.77
N PRO A 164 -2.46 -3.11 -4.60
CA PRO A 164 -1.90 -2.75 -3.30
C PRO A 164 -2.94 -2.56 -2.19
N ILE A 165 -4.11 -2.00 -2.52
CA ILE A 165 -5.21 -1.85 -1.56
C ILE A 165 -5.86 -3.20 -1.29
N GLN A 166 -6.11 -3.98 -2.35
CA GLN A 166 -6.69 -5.32 -2.26
C GLN A 166 -5.89 -6.22 -1.31
N HIS A 167 -4.57 -6.27 -1.44
CA HIS A 167 -3.77 -7.22 -0.67
C HIS A 167 -3.15 -6.66 0.59
N TYR A 168 -2.79 -5.38 0.62
CA TYR A 168 -2.06 -4.81 1.74
C TYR A 168 -2.89 -3.91 2.64
N ILE A 169 -4.20 -3.78 2.38
CA ILE A 169 -5.15 -3.20 3.31
C ILE A 169 -6.28 -4.20 3.53
N ASN A 170 -7.01 -4.52 2.46
CA ASN A 170 -8.22 -5.35 2.49
C ASN A 170 -7.94 -6.78 3.05
N SER A 171 -7.09 -7.58 2.38
CA SER A 171 -6.77 -8.93 2.87
C SER A 171 -6.13 -8.90 4.27
N LEU A 172 -5.17 -7.99 4.51
CA LEU A 172 -4.40 -7.94 5.76
C LEU A 172 -5.26 -7.62 6.98
N PHE A 173 -6.19 -6.68 6.88
CA PHE A 173 -6.99 -6.23 8.01
C PHE A 173 -8.35 -6.92 8.11
N PHE A 174 -8.95 -7.35 6.99
CA PHE A 174 -10.34 -7.81 6.98
C PHE A 174 -10.54 -9.25 6.50
N ALA A 175 -9.51 -9.89 5.95
CA ALA A 175 -9.65 -11.16 5.23
C ALA A 175 -10.73 -11.12 4.12
N ASP A 176 -11.00 -9.92 3.61
CA ASP A 176 -11.91 -9.62 2.51
C ASP A 176 -11.19 -8.67 1.57
N ASP A 177 -10.84 -9.18 0.39
CA ASP A 177 -10.10 -8.50 -0.67
C ASP A 177 -10.81 -7.24 -1.20
N TYR A 178 -12.11 -7.07 -0.94
CA TYR A 178 -12.91 -5.98 -1.47
C TYR A 178 -13.58 -5.13 -0.40
N HIS A 179 -13.09 -5.16 0.84
CA HIS A 179 -13.62 -4.32 1.93
C HIS A 179 -13.63 -2.83 1.57
N VAL A 180 -12.48 -2.26 1.21
CA VAL A 180 -12.38 -0.95 0.55
C VAL A 180 -12.49 -1.17 -0.95
N ALA A 181 -13.70 -1.05 -1.49
CA ALA A 181 -13.99 -1.32 -2.91
C ALA A 181 -13.94 -0.08 -3.81
N THR A 182 -14.03 1.12 -3.23
CA THR A 182 -14.01 2.39 -3.97
C THR A 182 -12.56 2.81 -4.17
N PHE A 183 -12.11 2.81 -5.43
CA PHE A 183 -10.76 3.22 -5.78
C PHE A 183 -10.76 4.21 -6.94
N GLU A 184 -10.01 5.29 -6.80
CA GLU A 184 -9.87 6.32 -7.82
C GLU A 184 -8.42 6.44 -8.31
N VAL A 185 -8.25 6.52 -9.63
CA VAL A 185 -6.97 6.84 -10.24
C VAL A 185 -6.99 8.30 -10.66
N VAL A 186 -6.21 9.13 -9.98
CA VAL A 186 -6.05 10.55 -10.28
C VAL A 186 -4.92 10.70 -11.28
N GLY A 187 -5.19 11.25 -12.47
CA GLY A 187 -4.18 11.47 -13.49
C GLY A 187 -4.77 11.89 -14.82
N ASN A 188 -3.89 12.22 -15.77
CA ASN A 188 -4.28 12.70 -17.10
C ASN A 188 -4.16 11.64 -18.20
N LEU A 189 -3.86 10.39 -17.83
CA LEU A 189 -3.66 9.30 -18.78
C LEU A 189 -4.98 8.56 -19.02
N THR A 190 -5.42 8.52 -20.27
CA THR A 190 -6.57 7.70 -20.68
C THR A 190 -6.08 6.33 -21.13
N ILE A 191 -6.39 5.31 -20.34
CA ILE A 191 -6.01 3.92 -20.60
C ILE A 191 -7.26 3.14 -21.01
N ILE A 192 -7.14 2.36 -22.09
CA ILE A 192 -8.22 1.53 -22.65
C ILE A 192 -7.80 0.05 -22.69
N ASP A 193 -8.76 -0.87 -22.82
CA ASP A 193 -8.49 -2.32 -22.83
C ASP A 193 -7.83 -2.79 -24.14
N GLU A 194 -8.40 -2.38 -25.28
CA GLU A 194 -7.88 -2.61 -26.64
C GLU A 194 -8.08 -1.43 -27.58
#